data_AF-A0A959T854-F1
#
_entry.id   AF-A0A959T854-F1
#
_cell.length_a   1.000
_cell.length_b   1.000
_cell.length_c   1.000
_cell.angle_alpha   90.00
_cell.angle_beta   90.00
_cell.angle_gamma   90.00
#
_symmetry.space_group_name_H-M   'P 1'
#
loop_
_entity.id
_entity.type
_entity.pdbx_description
1 polymer ?
#
loop_
_entity_poly.entity_id
_entity_poly.type
_entity_poly.pdbx_seq_one_letter_code
_entity_poly.pdbx_strand_id
1 'polypeptide(L)'
;MPIMLRIPCLLLVLLPSFLGAQHLSYAEWQWQSVRDMRLAPRYGERQKNPEQLASDSAFVAQTLAVIPDRQQASDHLVDLGFEQLREGNMTHAMYRFNQAYLVEPENPAIYRGYGAFFMALDRTADAGRQYLDGLAIDSTDTALLNDFAAALMADEHRFKDSDPEKAEKSLNGAINVLERVKYLEPTNAEGAFKLAVCYLYKGECLWAWRERDRCAANGGAPLTPEFEAQRKAKCPR
;
A
#
# COMPACT_ATOMS: atom_id res chain seq x y z
N MET A 1 -20.91 -74.84 1.37
CA MET A 1 -20.91 -73.66 0.47
C MET A 1 -20.84 -72.41 1.35
N PRO A 2 -19.69 -71.73 1.49
CA PRO A 2 -19.62 -70.45 2.19
C PRO A 2 -19.75 -69.28 1.21
N ILE A 3 -20.61 -68.33 1.57
CA ILE A 3 -20.92 -67.10 0.82
C ILE A 3 -19.78 -66.10 1.09
N MET A 4 -19.00 -65.75 0.06
CA MET A 4 -18.01 -64.67 0.14
C MET A 4 -18.70 -63.31 -0.05
N LEU A 5 -18.74 -62.53 1.02
CA LEU A 5 -19.20 -61.14 1.04
C LEU A 5 -18.10 -60.25 0.45
N ARG A 6 -18.32 -59.67 -0.73
CA ARG A 6 -17.39 -58.71 -1.36
C ARG A 6 -17.67 -57.31 -0.81
N ILE A 7 -16.71 -56.77 -0.05
CA ILE A 7 -16.71 -55.38 0.42
C ILE A 7 -16.29 -54.49 -0.76
N PRO A 8 -17.08 -53.48 -1.18
CA PRO A 8 -16.67 -52.58 -2.25
C PRO A 8 -15.61 -51.61 -1.73
N CYS A 9 -14.48 -51.57 -2.42
CA CYS A 9 -13.37 -50.66 -2.16
C CYS A 9 -13.82 -49.22 -2.48
N LEU A 10 -14.07 -48.40 -1.46
CA LEU A 10 -14.28 -46.96 -1.62
C LEU A 10 -12.97 -46.33 -2.08
N LEU A 11 -12.92 -45.89 -3.35
CA LEU A 11 -11.87 -45.01 -3.84
C LEU A 11 -12.01 -43.64 -3.16
N LEU A 12 -11.14 -43.38 -2.19
CA LEU A 12 -10.94 -42.04 -1.63
C LEU A 12 -10.30 -41.16 -2.72
N VAL A 13 -11.10 -40.28 -3.33
CA VAL A 13 -10.58 -39.22 -4.20
C VAL A 13 -9.92 -38.17 -3.31
N LEU A 14 -8.58 -38.22 -3.23
CA LEU A 14 -7.78 -37.15 -2.63
C LEU A 14 -7.89 -35.92 -3.54
N LEU A 15 -8.75 -34.97 -3.17
CA LEU A 15 -8.77 -33.65 -3.77
C LEU A 15 -7.43 -32.96 -3.45
N PRO A 16 -6.67 -32.49 -4.46
CA PRO A 16 -5.43 -31.78 -4.21
C PRO A 16 -5.74 -30.50 -3.43
N SER A 17 -5.22 -30.41 -2.21
CA SER A 17 -5.26 -29.21 -1.40
C SER A 17 -4.34 -28.18 -2.05
N PHE A 18 -4.90 -27.32 -2.90
CA PHE A 18 -4.23 -26.08 -3.29
C PHE A 18 -4.14 -25.18 -2.05
N LEU A 19 -3.10 -25.35 -1.24
CA LEU A 19 -2.66 -24.36 -0.26
C LEU A 19 -1.99 -23.22 -1.03
N GLY A 20 -2.78 -22.48 -1.82
CA GLY A 20 -2.40 -21.12 -2.21
C GLY A 20 -2.45 -20.26 -0.95
N ALA A 21 -1.46 -19.40 -0.74
CA ALA A 21 -1.53 -18.39 0.31
C ALA A 21 -2.82 -17.58 0.08
N GLN A 22 -3.83 -17.79 0.92
CA GLN A 22 -5.07 -17.03 0.83
C GLN A 22 -4.75 -15.59 1.20
N HIS A 23 -4.91 -14.69 0.24
CA HIS A 23 -4.76 -13.26 0.46
C HIS A 23 -5.78 -12.82 1.51
N LEU A 24 -5.34 -12.15 2.58
CA LEU A 24 -6.22 -11.69 3.64
C LEU A 24 -7.26 -10.74 3.06
N SER A 25 -8.55 -11.01 3.27
CA SER A 25 -9.62 -10.08 2.91
C SER A 25 -9.77 -9.00 3.99
N TYR A 26 -10.39 -7.86 3.63
CA TYR A 26 -10.63 -6.80 4.61
C TYR A 26 -11.53 -7.27 5.77
N ALA A 27 -12.57 -8.06 5.49
CA ALA A 27 -13.46 -8.58 6.52
C ALA A 27 -12.73 -9.52 7.51
N GLU A 28 -11.86 -10.38 6.98
CA GLU A 28 -11.00 -11.22 7.82
C GLU A 28 -10.03 -10.39 8.65
N TRP A 29 -9.37 -9.39 8.04
CA TRP A 29 -8.50 -8.47 8.75
C TRP A 29 -9.23 -7.74 9.88
N GLN A 30 -10.44 -7.22 9.65
CA GLN A 30 -11.23 -6.54 10.68
C GLN A 30 -11.47 -7.44 11.88
N TRP A 31 -11.85 -8.69 11.64
CA TRP A 31 -12.10 -9.63 12.72
C TRP A 31 -10.81 -10.06 13.43
N GLN A 32 -9.73 -10.33 12.68
CA GLN A 32 -8.45 -10.75 13.24
C GLN A 32 -7.79 -9.63 14.03
N SER A 33 -7.83 -8.39 13.56
CA SER A 33 -7.22 -7.23 14.23
C SER A 33 -7.90 -6.88 15.55
N VAL A 34 -9.18 -7.21 15.72
CA VAL A 34 -9.85 -7.12 17.03
C VAL A 34 -9.23 -8.09 18.03
N ARG A 35 -8.89 -9.31 17.60
CA ARG A 35 -8.36 -10.38 18.47
C ARG A 35 -6.85 -10.28 18.69
N ASP A 36 -6.10 -9.93 17.66
CA ASP A 36 -4.66 -9.74 17.69
C ASP A 36 -4.34 -8.28 17.39
N MET A 37 -4.03 -7.53 18.46
CA MET A 37 -3.71 -6.11 18.34
C MET A 37 -2.54 -5.85 17.39
N ARG A 38 -1.62 -6.81 17.20
CA ARG A 38 -0.46 -6.68 16.31
C ARG A 38 -0.87 -6.57 14.84
N LEU A 39 -2.12 -6.87 14.49
CA LEU A 39 -2.68 -6.69 13.15
C LEU A 39 -3.39 -5.35 12.95
N ALA A 40 -3.57 -4.56 14.01
CA ALA A 40 -4.06 -3.20 13.88
C ALA A 40 -2.87 -2.23 13.77
N PRO A 41 -2.91 -1.22 12.88
CA PRO A 41 -1.89 -0.17 12.85
C PRO A 41 -1.68 0.43 14.24
N ARG A 42 -0.42 0.69 14.62
CA ARG A 42 -0.04 1.21 15.95
C ARG A 42 -0.59 0.36 17.10
N TYR A 43 -0.67 -0.95 16.91
CA TYR A 43 -1.32 -1.90 17.85
C TYR A 43 -2.78 -1.56 18.19
N GLY A 44 -3.45 -0.80 17.31
CA GLY A 44 -4.79 -0.29 17.51
C GLY A 44 -4.90 0.73 18.66
N GLU A 45 -3.79 1.35 19.07
CA GLU A 45 -3.73 2.33 20.16
C GLU A 45 -4.28 1.79 21.49
N ARG A 46 -4.27 0.47 21.65
CA ARG A 46 -4.83 -0.20 22.83
C ARG A 46 -3.81 -0.22 23.96
N GLN A 47 -4.33 -0.14 25.19
CA GLN A 47 -3.52 -0.32 26.39
C GLN A 47 -2.87 -1.71 26.41
N LYS A 48 -1.55 -1.73 26.60
CA LYS A 48 -0.76 -2.96 26.74
C LYS A 48 -0.60 -3.32 28.22
N ASN A 49 -0.57 -4.63 28.52
CA ASN A 49 -0.28 -5.14 29.86
C ASN A 49 1.24 -5.14 30.15
N PRO A 50 1.67 -5.35 31.41
CA PRO A 50 3.09 -5.34 31.76
C PRO A 50 3.95 -6.32 30.96
N GLU A 51 3.42 -7.51 30.65
CA GLU A 51 4.13 -8.53 29.87
C GLU A 51 4.38 -8.09 28.43
N GLN A 52 3.38 -7.45 27.79
CA GLN A 52 3.49 -6.89 26.44
C GLN A 52 4.49 -5.73 26.41
N LEU A 53 4.46 -4.84 27.41
CA LEU A 53 5.41 -3.73 27.52
C LEU A 53 6.85 -4.22 27.70
N ALA A 54 7.05 -5.28 28.49
CA ALA A 54 8.35 -5.93 28.64
C ALA A 54 8.81 -6.56 27.31
N SER A 55 7.90 -7.21 26.57
CA SER A 55 8.20 -7.76 25.25
C SER A 55 8.57 -6.68 24.23
N ASP A 56 7.85 -5.57 24.20
CA ASP A 56 8.16 -4.43 23.32
C ASP A 56 9.55 -3.87 23.63
N SER A 57 9.84 -3.67 24.92
CA SER A 57 11.14 -3.13 25.39
C SER A 57 12.29 -4.05 25.01
N ALA A 58 12.10 -5.36 25.16
CA ALA A 58 13.09 -6.36 24.76
C ALA A 58 13.31 -6.38 23.24
N PHE A 59 12.24 -6.28 22.44
CA PHE A 59 12.34 -6.20 20.98
C PHE A 59 13.12 -4.95 20.53
N VAL A 60 12.79 -3.78 21.08
CA VAL A 60 13.49 -2.53 20.75
C VAL A 60 14.97 -2.62 21.14
N ALA A 61 15.29 -3.12 22.34
CA ALA A 61 16.68 -3.29 22.78
C ALA A 61 17.48 -4.23 21.87
N GLN A 62 16.89 -5.35 21.44
CA GLN A 62 17.54 -6.29 20.51
C GLN A 62 17.75 -5.68 19.12
N THR A 63 16.75 -4.95 18.62
CA THR A 63 16.83 -4.28 17.32
C THR A 63 17.96 -3.24 17.32
N LEU A 64 18.00 -2.40 18.36
CA LEU A 64 19.00 -1.33 18.47
C LEU A 64 20.41 -1.83 18.84
N ALA A 65 20.54 -3.07 19.32
CA ALA A 65 21.85 -3.70 19.46
C ALA A 65 22.48 -4.06 18.10
N VAL A 66 21.65 -4.26 17.05
CA VAL A 66 22.10 -4.58 15.68
C VAL A 66 22.20 -3.30 14.84
N ILE A 67 21.18 -2.43 14.90
CA ILE A 67 21.12 -1.16 14.18
C ILE A 67 20.91 -0.04 15.22
N PRO A 68 21.98 0.59 15.75
CA PRO A 68 21.87 1.54 16.85
C PRO A 68 21.09 2.83 16.53
N ASP A 69 21.05 3.22 15.26
CA ASP A 69 20.29 4.38 14.80
C ASP A 69 18.80 4.01 14.66
N ARG A 70 17.94 4.71 15.41
CA ARG A 70 16.51 4.36 15.52
C ARG A 70 15.76 4.57 14.21
N GLN A 71 16.11 5.62 13.47
CA GLN A 71 15.55 5.91 12.17
C GLN A 71 15.90 4.80 11.18
N GLN A 72 17.18 4.46 11.02
CA GLN A 72 17.63 3.36 10.16
C GLN A 72 17.05 2.01 10.57
N ALA A 73 16.91 1.74 11.88
CA ALA A 73 16.30 0.52 12.38
C ALA A 73 14.80 0.45 12.02
N SER A 74 14.09 1.57 12.14
CA SER A 74 12.69 1.70 11.74
C SER A 74 12.51 1.54 10.23
N ASP A 75 13.35 2.22 9.43
CA ASP A 75 13.34 2.11 7.97
C ASP A 75 13.59 0.67 7.51
N HIS A 76 14.55 -0.02 8.12
CA HIS A 76 14.80 -1.43 7.84
C HIS A 76 13.57 -2.31 8.11
N LEU A 77 12.84 -2.06 9.21
CA LEU A 77 11.61 -2.78 9.51
C LEU A 77 10.48 -2.44 8.53
N VAL A 78 10.40 -1.20 8.06
CA VAL A 78 9.47 -0.80 6.99
C VAL A 78 9.78 -1.56 5.69
N ASP A 79 11.05 -1.63 5.29
CA ASP A 79 11.48 -2.37 4.10
C ASP A 79 11.11 -3.86 4.19
N LEU A 80 11.37 -4.50 5.33
CA LEU A 80 10.93 -5.88 5.59
C LEU A 80 9.40 -6.01 5.51
N GLY A 81 8.64 -5.01 5.96
CA GLY A 81 7.19 -5.00 5.83
C GLY A 81 6.72 -4.95 4.36
N PHE A 82 7.36 -4.12 3.53
CA PHE A 82 7.10 -4.08 2.09
C PHE A 82 7.50 -5.39 1.38
N GLU A 83 8.59 -6.03 1.79
CA GLU A 83 8.95 -7.36 1.30
C GLU A 83 7.85 -8.38 1.59
N GLN A 84 7.36 -8.43 2.82
CA GLN A 84 6.26 -9.31 3.20
C GLN A 84 4.98 -9.01 2.41
N LEU A 85 4.62 -7.74 2.17
CA LEU A 85 3.47 -7.40 1.31
C LEU A 85 3.63 -7.93 -0.11
N ARG A 86 4.82 -7.80 -0.69
CA ARG A 86 5.12 -8.27 -2.06
C ARG A 86 4.99 -9.78 -2.20
N GLU A 87 5.29 -10.51 -1.13
CA GLU A 87 5.11 -11.96 -1.03
C GLU A 87 3.66 -12.39 -0.71
N GLY A 88 2.75 -11.43 -0.48
CA GLY A 88 1.37 -11.68 -0.06
C GLY A 88 1.21 -12.00 1.43
N ASN A 89 2.28 -11.91 2.22
CA ASN A 89 2.32 -12.19 3.65
C ASN A 89 1.79 -11.00 4.49
N MET A 90 0.53 -10.63 4.28
CA MET A 90 -0.08 -9.41 4.84
C MET A 90 0.02 -9.33 6.37
N THR A 91 -0.22 -10.43 7.08
CA THR A 91 -0.09 -10.52 8.54
C THR A 91 1.31 -10.12 8.99
N HIS A 92 2.35 -10.68 8.37
CA HIS A 92 3.74 -10.38 8.73
C HIS A 92 4.14 -8.96 8.32
N ALA A 93 3.61 -8.45 7.22
CA ALA A 93 3.83 -7.05 6.85
C ALA A 93 3.35 -6.08 7.94
N MET A 94 2.11 -6.25 8.41
CA MET A 94 1.57 -5.41 9.48
C MET A 94 2.38 -5.54 10.78
N TYR A 95 2.89 -6.74 11.11
CA TYR A 95 3.79 -6.91 12.24
C TYR A 95 5.06 -6.09 12.09
N ARG A 96 5.68 -6.08 10.90
CA ARG A 96 6.91 -5.32 10.63
C ARG A 96 6.68 -3.81 10.70
N PHE A 97 5.59 -3.30 10.12
CA PHE A 97 5.25 -1.89 10.22
C PHE A 97 4.96 -1.46 11.67
N ASN A 98 4.24 -2.29 12.43
CA ASN A 98 4.00 -2.04 13.86
C ASN A 98 5.29 -2.11 14.70
N GLN A 99 6.24 -2.96 14.33
CA GLN A 99 7.55 -3.03 14.96
C GLN A 99 8.38 -1.78 14.63
N ALA A 100 8.33 -1.29 13.40
CA ALA A 100 8.95 -0.02 13.02
C ALA A 100 8.39 1.14 13.87
N TYR A 101 7.07 1.16 14.09
CA TYR A 101 6.42 2.13 14.99
C TYR A 101 6.86 2.01 16.45
N LEU A 102 7.11 0.80 16.98
CA LEU A 102 7.67 0.65 18.33
C LEU A 102 9.09 1.20 18.42
N VAL A 103 9.87 1.01 17.36
CA VAL A 103 11.21 1.56 17.27
C VAL A 103 11.09 3.06 17.15
N GLU A 104 10.66 3.64 16.04
CA GLU A 104 10.62 5.09 15.84
C GLU A 104 9.21 5.58 15.46
N PRO A 105 8.39 6.02 16.44
CA PRO A 105 7.02 6.47 16.19
C PRO A 105 6.92 7.70 15.27
N GLU A 106 7.97 8.52 15.21
CA GLU A 106 8.05 9.72 14.38
C GLU A 106 8.56 9.44 12.95
N ASN A 107 8.74 8.18 12.56
CA ASN A 107 9.14 7.84 11.19
C ASN A 107 7.94 7.90 10.21
N PRO A 108 7.89 8.85 9.26
CA PRO A 108 6.80 8.95 8.29
C PRO A 108 6.70 7.73 7.35
N ALA A 109 7.80 7.00 7.12
CA ALA A 109 7.81 5.84 6.22
C ALA A 109 6.89 4.70 6.68
N ILE A 110 6.63 4.60 8.00
CA ILE A 110 5.70 3.61 8.56
C ILE A 110 4.30 3.77 7.97
N TYR A 111 3.88 5.02 7.78
CA TYR A 111 2.56 5.37 7.27
C TYR A 111 2.39 5.03 5.79
N ARG A 112 3.49 5.03 5.03
CA ARG A 112 3.52 4.43 3.69
C ARG A 112 3.21 2.94 3.75
N GLY A 113 3.83 2.23 4.70
CA GLY A 113 3.59 0.81 4.95
C GLY A 113 2.13 0.50 5.32
N TYR A 114 1.56 1.22 6.29
CA TYR A 114 0.15 1.05 6.65
C TYR A 114 -0.80 1.39 5.50
N GLY A 115 -0.53 2.45 4.75
CA GLY A 115 -1.34 2.81 3.60
C GLY A 115 -1.26 1.76 2.49
N ALA A 116 -0.06 1.25 2.17
CA ALA A 116 0.14 0.18 1.21
C ALA A 116 -0.58 -1.12 1.62
N PHE A 117 -0.58 -1.46 2.90
CA PHE A 117 -1.36 -2.58 3.44
C PHE A 117 -2.86 -2.42 3.14
N PHE A 118 -3.43 -1.23 3.36
CA PHE A 118 -4.85 -0.98 3.06
C PHE A 118 -5.13 -0.87 1.55
N MET A 119 -4.19 -0.38 0.74
CA MET A 119 -4.29 -0.44 -0.72
C MET A 119 -4.38 -1.89 -1.20
N ALA A 120 -3.58 -2.81 -0.63
CA ALA A 120 -3.65 -4.24 -0.94
C ALA A 120 -4.99 -4.87 -0.53
N LEU A 121 -5.69 -4.31 0.45
CA LEU A 121 -7.06 -4.71 0.83
C LEU A 121 -8.16 -4.02 0.00
N ASP A 122 -7.80 -3.24 -1.03
CA ASP A 122 -8.72 -2.42 -1.83
C ASP A 122 -9.50 -1.38 -0.97
N ARG A 123 -8.82 -0.82 0.05
CA ARG A 123 -9.37 0.13 1.03
C ARG A 123 -8.70 1.49 0.94
N THR A 124 -8.95 2.18 -0.17
CA THR A 124 -8.44 3.54 -0.45
C THR A 124 -8.73 4.55 0.66
N ALA A 125 -9.93 4.53 1.24
CA ALA A 125 -10.29 5.44 2.34
C ALA A 125 -9.47 5.19 3.63
N ASP A 126 -9.15 3.93 3.94
CA ASP A 126 -8.29 3.60 5.07
C ASP A 126 -6.84 3.96 4.78
N ALA A 127 -6.36 3.66 3.56
CA ALA A 127 -5.02 4.03 3.11
C ALA A 127 -4.80 5.54 3.14
N GLY A 128 -5.76 6.33 2.63
CA GLY A 128 -5.71 7.78 2.64
C GLY A 128 -5.58 8.37 4.05
N ARG A 129 -6.26 7.80 5.05
CA ARG A 129 -6.07 8.21 6.45
C ARG A 129 -4.65 7.95 6.94
N GLN A 130 -4.06 6.80 6.61
CA GLN A 130 -2.69 6.50 7.01
C GLN A 130 -1.70 7.46 6.36
N TYR A 131 -1.84 7.75 5.06
CA TYR A 131 -0.96 8.70 4.39
C TYR A 131 -1.09 10.12 4.96
N LEU A 132 -2.31 10.55 5.31
CA LEU A 132 -2.53 11.84 5.97
C LEU A 132 -1.89 11.90 7.37
N ASP A 133 -1.97 10.82 8.15
CA ASP A 133 -1.28 10.72 9.45
C ASP A 133 0.25 10.85 9.28
N GLY A 134 0.83 10.22 8.26
CA GLY A 134 2.26 10.36 7.94
C GLY A 134 2.65 11.77 7.49
N LEU A 135 1.81 12.40 6.64
CA LEU A 135 2.02 13.77 6.17
C LEU A 135 1.82 14.82 7.28
N ALA A 136 1.18 14.46 8.39
CA ALA A 136 1.11 15.31 9.58
C ALA A 136 2.45 15.34 10.34
N ILE A 137 3.30 14.31 10.17
CA ILE A 137 4.66 14.25 10.71
C ILE A 137 5.63 14.99 9.77
N ASP A 138 5.65 14.59 8.50
CA ASP A 138 6.42 15.28 7.46
C ASP A 138 5.54 15.62 6.25
N SER A 139 5.12 16.88 6.19
CA SER A 139 4.28 17.38 5.09
C SER A 139 4.99 17.48 3.74
N THR A 140 6.31 17.28 3.71
CA THR A 140 7.17 17.40 2.53
C THR A 140 7.65 16.06 1.98
N ASP A 141 7.31 14.94 2.64
CA ASP A 141 7.65 13.59 2.17
C ASP A 141 6.98 13.31 0.81
N THR A 142 7.78 13.34 -0.25
CA THR A 142 7.31 13.17 -1.63
C THR A 142 6.86 11.74 -1.92
N ALA A 143 7.38 10.74 -1.20
CA ALA A 143 6.96 9.35 -1.34
C ALA A 143 5.55 9.15 -0.75
N LEU A 144 5.27 9.71 0.43
CA LEU A 144 3.91 9.74 1.01
C LEU A 144 2.91 10.50 0.12
N LEU A 145 3.31 11.65 -0.42
CA LEU A 145 2.46 12.40 -1.36
C LEU A 145 2.16 11.57 -2.62
N ASN A 146 3.17 10.89 -3.18
CA ASN A 146 3.00 10.00 -4.32
C ASN A 146 2.05 8.82 -4.02
N ASP A 147 2.16 8.20 -2.84
CA ASP A 147 1.30 7.10 -2.43
C ASP A 147 -0.14 7.58 -2.17
N PHE A 148 -0.30 8.77 -1.59
CA PHE A 148 -1.62 9.38 -1.39
C PHE A 148 -2.30 9.72 -2.72
N ALA A 149 -1.55 10.29 -3.67
CA ALA A 149 -2.06 10.53 -5.02
C ALA A 149 -2.50 9.24 -5.70
N ALA A 150 -1.77 8.13 -5.51
CA ALA A 150 -2.16 6.83 -6.07
C ALA A 150 -3.50 6.32 -5.47
N ALA A 151 -3.74 6.52 -4.17
CA ALA A 151 -5.03 6.18 -3.57
C ALA A 151 -6.18 7.03 -4.14
N LEU A 152 -5.95 8.33 -4.38
CA LEU A 152 -6.93 9.22 -5.01
C LEU A 152 -7.21 8.84 -6.47
N MET A 153 -6.19 8.42 -7.22
CA MET A 153 -6.36 7.88 -8.58
C MET A 153 -7.15 6.56 -8.58
N ALA A 154 -6.94 5.70 -7.58
CA ALA A 154 -7.72 4.47 -7.43
C ALA A 154 -9.20 4.76 -7.12
N ASP A 155 -9.49 5.77 -6.29
CA ASP A 155 -10.85 6.23 -6.04
C ASP A 155 -11.49 6.82 -7.30
N GLU A 156 -10.77 7.66 -8.06
CA GLU A 156 -11.24 8.15 -9.36
C GLU A 156 -11.68 7.00 -10.26
N HIS A 157 -10.81 6.00 -10.43
CA HIS A 157 -11.07 4.86 -11.29
C HIS A 157 -12.29 4.06 -10.82
N ARG A 158 -12.43 3.88 -9.50
CA ARG A 158 -13.54 3.15 -8.88
C ARG A 158 -14.88 3.85 -9.08
N PHE A 159 -14.91 5.18 -8.96
CA PHE A 159 -16.15 5.95 -8.94
C PHE A 159 -16.54 6.54 -10.29
N LYS A 160 -15.67 6.55 -11.31
CA LYS A 160 -15.91 7.23 -12.60
C LYS A 160 -17.26 6.95 -13.25
N ASP A 161 -17.78 5.72 -13.14
CA ASP A 161 -19.04 5.32 -13.78
C ASP A 161 -20.24 5.44 -12.83
N SER A 162 -20.03 5.23 -11.52
CA SER A 162 -21.10 5.20 -10.51
C SER A 162 -21.37 6.55 -9.84
N ASP A 163 -20.34 7.38 -9.70
CA ASP A 163 -20.35 8.67 -9.00
C ASP A 163 -19.30 9.61 -9.63
N PRO A 164 -19.62 10.23 -10.78
CA PRO A 164 -18.67 11.07 -11.52
C PRO A 164 -18.19 12.29 -10.75
N GLU A 165 -19.02 12.87 -9.87
CA GLU A 165 -18.64 14.01 -9.04
C GLU A 165 -17.53 13.61 -8.06
N LYS A 166 -17.69 12.46 -7.40
CA LYS A 166 -16.66 11.92 -6.52
C LYS A 166 -15.40 11.53 -7.27
N ALA A 167 -15.53 10.98 -8.48
CA ALA A 167 -14.39 10.66 -9.33
C ALA A 167 -13.61 11.93 -9.69
N GLU A 168 -14.31 12.99 -10.14
CA GLU A 168 -13.70 14.27 -10.47
C GLU A 168 -13.01 14.91 -9.25
N LYS A 169 -13.65 14.86 -8.07
CA LYS A 169 -13.03 15.34 -6.82
C LYS A 169 -11.75 14.59 -6.50
N SER A 170 -11.74 13.27 -6.69
CA SER A 170 -10.57 12.41 -6.44
C SER A 170 -9.45 12.71 -7.45
N LEU A 171 -9.79 12.89 -8.73
CA LEU A 171 -8.84 13.27 -9.79
C LEU A 171 -8.19 14.63 -9.50
N ASN A 172 -8.99 15.64 -9.16
CA ASN A 172 -8.50 16.97 -8.82
C ASN A 172 -7.64 16.94 -7.54
N GLY A 173 -8.02 16.12 -6.55
CA GLY A 173 -7.21 15.87 -5.36
C GLY A 173 -5.85 15.28 -5.70
N ALA A 174 -5.80 14.26 -6.57
CA ALA A 174 -4.55 13.64 -7.01
C ALA A 174 -3.64 14.65 -7.71
N ILE A 175 -4.19 15.46 -8.62
CA ILE A 175 -3.46 16.53 -9.31
C ILE A 175 -2.85 17.51 -8.30
N ASN A 176 -3.63 17.99 -7.33
CA ASN A 176 -3.15 18.94 -6.32
C ASN A 176 -2.00 18.37 -5.48
N VAL A 177 -2.08 17.09 -5.11
CA VAL A 177 -1.01 16.41 -4.36
C VAL A 177 0.25 16.24 -5.23
N LEU A 178 0.09 15.85 -6.49
CA LEU A 178 1.21 15.64 -7.42
C LEU A 178 1.88 16.95 -7.86
N GLU A 179 1.12 18.05 -7.93
CA GLU A 179 1.67 19.39 -8.11
C GLU A 179 2.59 19.78 -6.94
N ARG A 180 2.26 19.37 -5.70
CA ARG A 180 3.16 19.52 -4.55
C ARG A 180 4.41 18.66 -4.69
N VAL A 181 4.28 17.41 -5.14
CA VAL A 181 5.44 16.55 -5.45
C VAL A 181 6.35 17.22 -6.47
N LYS A 182 5.78 17.76 -7.57
CA LYS A 182 6.54 18.49 -8.59
C LYS A 182 7.24 19.72 -8.04
N TYR A 183 6.62 20.45 -7.11
CA TYR A 183 7.24 21.61 -6.47
C TYR A 183 8.40 21.23 -5.55
N LEU A 184 8.21 20.20 -4.72
CA LEU A 184 9.19 19.75 -3.73
C LEU A 184 10.37 19.00 -4.37
N GLU A 185 10.08 18.17 -5.38
CA GLU A 185 11.05 17.33 -6.07
C GLU A 185 10.75 17.31 -7.58
N PRO A 186 11.19 18.32 -8.34
CA PRO A 186 10.92 18.44 -9.77
C PRO A 186 11.45 17.27 -10.62
N THR A 187 12.44 16.54 -10.09
CA THR A 187 13.06 15.36 -10.72
C THR A 187 12.33 14.06 -10.40
N ASN A 188 11.26 14.08 -9.59
CA ASN A 188 10.51 12.89 -9.23
C ASN A 188 9.76 12.32 -10.45
N ALA A 189 10.34 11.30 -11.08
CA ALA A 189 9.81 10.70 -12.30
C ALA A 189 8.45 10.01 -12.06
N GLU A 190 8.25 9.40 -10.89
CA GLU A 190 6.99 8.75 -10.51
C GLU A 190 5.84 9.77 -10.40
N GLY A 191 6.08 10.90 -9.74
CA GLY A 191 5.12 11.99 -9.62
C GLY A 191 4.78 12.60 -10.98
N ALA A 192 5.79 12.79 -11.84
CA ALA A 192 5.58 13.23 -13.23
C ALA A 192 4.74 12.23 -14.04
N PHE A 193 4.97 10.93 -13.89
CA PHE A 193 4.15 9.90 -14.52
C PHE A 193 2.69 9.98 -14.08
N LYS A 194 2.44 9.95 -12.76
CA LYS A 194 1.08 10.00 -12.21
C LYS A 194 0.36 11.29 -12.62
N LEU A 195 1.07 12.41 -12.66
CA LEU A 195 0.50 13.70 -13.07
C LEU A 195 0.14 13.70 -14.56
N ALA A 196 0.95 13.05 -15.41
CA ALA A 196 0.62 12.83 -16.82
C ALA A 196 -0.66 11.99 -16.99
N VAL A 197 -0.84 10.93 -16.18
CA VAL A 197 -2.07 10.12 -16.15
C VAL A 197 -3.27 10.97 -15.75
N CYS A 198 -3.16 11.74 -14.67
CA CYS A 198 -4.25 12.57 -14.20
C CYS A 198 -4.69 13.61 -15.25
N TYR A 199 -3.74 14.30 -15.90
CA TYR A 199 -4.07 15.25 -16.96
C TYR A 199 -4.67 14.57 -18.19
N LEU A 200 -4.23 13.35 -18.54
CA LEU A 200 -4.83 12.59 -19.62
C LEU A 200 -6.30 12.24 -19.30
N TYR A 201 -6.59 11.84 -18.06
CA TYR A 201 -7.96 11.53 -17.63
C TYR A 201 -8.85 12.78 -17.62
N LYS A 202 -8.28 13.93 -17.26
CA LYS A 202 -8.97 15.23 -17.31
C LYS A 202 -9.13 15.79 -18.73
N GLY A 203 -8.45 15.22 -19.73
CA GLY A 203 -8.46 15.70 -21.12
C GLY A 203 -7.53 16.89 -21.37
N GLU A 204 -6.65 17.21 -20.42
CA GLU A 204 -5.69 18.31 -20.52
C GLU A 204 -4.42 17.89 -21.28
N CYS A 205 -4.57 17.66 -22.58
CA CYS A 205 -3.55 17.01 -23.41
C CYS A 205 -2.18 17.70 -23.41
N LEU A 206 -2.12 19.05 -23.44
CA LEU A 206 -0.84 19.78 -23.40
C LEU A 206 -0.05 19.46 -22.12
N TRP A 207 -0.75 19.45 -20.98
CA TRP A 207 -0.13 19.15 -19.69
C TRP A 207 0.24 17.68 -19.59
N ALA A 208 -0.64 16.75 -20.00
CA ALA A 208 -0.32 15.33 -20.04
C ALA A 208 0.98 15.04 -20.81
N TRP A 209 1.18 15.71 -21.94
CA TRP A 209 2.40 15.61 -22.74
C TRP A 209 3.66 16.15 -22.05
N ARG A 210 3.56 17.32 -21.42
CA ARG A 210 4.68 17.93 -20.69
C ARG A 210 5.14 17.04 -19.55
N GLU A 211 4.19 16.48 -18.81
CA GLU A 211 4.44 15.64 -17.65
C GLU A 211 5.04 14.29 -18.03
N ARG A 212 4.57 13.69 -19.15
CA ARG A 212 5.24 12.52 -19.75
C ARG A 212 6.70 12.85 -20.09
N ASP A 213 6.92 13.95 -20.81
CA ASP A 213 8.26 14.31 -21.26
C ASP A 213 9.20 14.54 -20.07
N ARG A 214 8.67 15.12 -18.98
CA ARG A 214 9.40 15.24 -17.70
C ARG A 214 9.68 13.88 -17.06
N CYS A 215 8.71 12.96 -17.04
CA CYS A 215 8.93 11.61 -16.53
C CYS A 215 10.08 10.92 -17.28
N ALA A 216 10.05 10.95 -18.61
CA ALA A 216 11.10 10.36 -19.45
C ALA A 216 12.47 11.03 -19.25
N ALA A 217 12.53 12.36 -19.16
CA ALA A 217 13.76 13.10 -18.94
C ALA A 217 14.43 12.78 -17.59
N ASN A 218 13.64 12.36 -16.59
CA ASN A 218 14.12 12.00 -15.25
C ASN A 218 14.29 10.48 -15.05
N GLY A 219 14.44 9.71 -16.13
CA GLY A 219 14.72 8.26 -16.04
C GLY A 219 13.51 7.40 -15.66
N GLY A 220 12.29 7.94 -15.74
CA GLY A 220 11.07 7.17 -15.56
C GLY A 220 10.95 6.04 -16.57
N ALA A 221 10.35 4.93 -16.14
CA ALA A 221 10.10 3.80 -17.02
C ALA A 221 9.22 4.22 -18.23
N PRO A 222 9.37 3.56 -19.39
CA PRO A 222 8.46 3.75 -20.50
C PRO A 222 7.01 3.57 -20.05
N LEU A 223 6.13 4.45 -20.52
CA LEU A 223 4.72 4.42 -20.15
C LEU A 223 4.07 3.10 -20.55
N THR A 224 3.10 2.64 -19.78
CA THR A 224 2.42 1.37 -20.04
C THR A 224 1.74 1.39 -21.42
N PRO A 225 1.65 0.25 -22.12
CA PRO A 225 0.94 0.17 -23.41
C PRO A 225 -0.50 0.67 -23.32
N GLU A 226 -1.16 0.42 -22.19
CA GLU A 226 -2.50 0.90 -21.84
C GLU A 226 -2.57 2.44 -21.87
N PHE A 227 -1.63 3.09 -21.18
CA PHE A 227 -1.53 4.55 -21.21
C PHE A 227 -1.31 5.05 -22.64
N GLU A 228 -0.38 4.46 -23.38
CA GLU A 228 -0.09 4.89 -24.75
C GLU A 228 -1.29 4.70 -25.69
N ALA A 229 -2.07 3.63 -25.52
CA ALA A 229 -3.30 3.40 -26.28
C ALA A 229 -4.36 4.47 -25.97
N GLN A 230 -4.64 4.71 -24.68
CA GLN A 230 -5.59 5.74 -24.26
C GLN A 230 -5.15 7.13 -24.69
N ARG A 231 -3.86 7.42 -24.59
CA ARG A 231 -3.26 8.67 -25.05
C ARG A 231 -3.39 8.83 -26.56
N LYS A 232 -3.14 7.79 -27.36
CA LYS A 232 -3.35 7.85 -28.82
C LYS A 232 -4.81 8.16 -29.17
N ALA A 233 -5.75 7.62 -28.41
CA ALA A 233 -7.18 7.85 -28.63
C ALA A 233 -7.63 9.25 -28.19
N LYS A 234 -7.20 9.72 -27.02
CA LYS A 234 -7.71 10.96 -26.40
C LYS A 234 -6.86 12.20 -26.68
N CYS A 235 -5.54 12.04 -26.76
CA CYS A 235 -4.57 13.12 -26.90
C CYS A 235 -3.54 12.78 -28.00
N PRO A 236 -3.96 12.66 -29.27
CA PRO A 236 -3.03 12.49 -30.37
C PRO A 236 -2.06 13.69 -30.44
N ARG A 237 -0.84 13.43 -30.92
CA ARG A 237 0.16 14.46 -31.22
C ARG A 237 0.17 14.71 -32.71
#